data_AF-U5S4E9-F1
#
_entry.id   AF-U5S4E9-F1
#
_cell.length_a   1.000
_cell.length_b   1.000
_cell.length_c   1.000
_cell.angle_alpha   90.00
_cell.angle_beta   90.00
_cell.angle_gamma   90.00
#
_symmetry.space_group_name_H-M   'P 1'
#
loop_
_entity.id
_entity.type
_entity.pdbx_description
1 polymer ?
#
loop_
_entity_poly.entity_id
_entity_poly.type
_entity_poly.pdbx_seq_one_letter_code
_entity_poly.pdbx_strand_id
1 'polypeptide(L)'
;MDQSISLLKADISANTPGNTLKDQALLASGRNFIGGDLYDYKVLSQNVPLAYCGICKLYPQIISKTSYTREELGIPKWQGTPEENSLMVAAVLHFYGSTRVGYVPITENSKKVWLNPDLQNRTVSWGDVETPIANDGILAWKPGSLVLPNKCNTAITFTIPQSALCKYRNKALGRSAEYKAYADATILSSRLQTFLRVLGYEGVGAGCGANNVGFGVLGG
;
A
#
# COMPACT_ATOMS: atom_id res chain seq x y z
N MET A 1 -6.12 -3.97 29.21
CA MET A 1 -5.64 -4.24 27.85
C MET A 1 -6.51 -5.29 27.16
N ASP A 2 -6.85 -6.40 27.84
CA ASP A 2 -7.74 -7.45 27.30
C ASP A 2 -9.17 -7.01 26.96
N GLN A 3 -9.76 -6.09 27.74
CA GLN A 3 -11.13 -5.61 27.48
C GLN A 3 -11.25 -4.82 26.16
N SER A 4 -10.20 -4.10 25.76
CA SER A 4 -10.20 -3.35 24.49
C SER A 4 -10.09 -4.27 23.28
N ILE A 5 -9.34 -5.38 23.41
CA ILE A 5 -9.23 -6.43 22.38
C ILE A 5 -10.57 -7.11 22.18
N SER A 6 -11.24 -7.50 23.27
CA SER A 6 -12.51 -8.21 23.18
C SER A 6 -13.62 -7.33 22.59
N LEU A 7 -13.65 -6.04 22.93
CA LEU A 7 -14.59 -5.07 22.35
C LEU A 7 -14.35 -4.85 20.85
N LEU A 8 -13.09 -4.59 20.45
CA LEU A 8 -12.77 -4.41 19.02
C LEU A 8 -13.10 -5.66 18.21
N LYS A 9 -12.76 -6.85 18.74
CA LYS A 9 -13.10 -8.11 18.09
C LYS A 9 -14.61 -8.29 17.96
N ALA A 10 -15.37 -7.96 19.00
CA ALA A 10 -16.83 -8.04 18.99
C ALA A 10 -17.42 -7.10 17.93
N ASP A 11 -16.96 -5.85 17.87
CA ASP A 11 -17.44 -4.86 16.90
C ASP A 11 -17.20 -5.30 15.46
N ILE A 12 -15.98 -5.79 15.16
CA ILE A 12 -15.62 -6.26 13.81
C ILE A 12 -16.45 -7.50 13.46
N SER A 13 -16.61 -8.43 14.40
CA SER A 13 -17.36 -9.66 14.21
C SER A 13 -18.86 -9.40 14.03
N ALA A 14 -19.38 -8.35 14.66
CA ALA A 14 -20.76 -7.89 14.52
C ALA A 14 -20.99 -7.00 13.27
N ASN A 15 -19.95 -6.72 12.47
CA ASN A 15 -20.00 -5.76 11.36
C ASN A 15 -20.58 -4.40 11.77
N THR A 16 -20.19 -3.91 12.94
CA THR A 16 -20.66 -2.63 13.48
C THR A 16 -20.25 -1.49 12.54
N PRO A 17 -21.18 -0.65 12.04
CA PRO A 17 -20.84 0.48 11.19
C PRO A 17 -19.78 1.39 11.82
N GLY A 18 -18.71 1.68 11.08
CA GLY A 18 -17.57 2.47 11.57
C GLY A 18 -16.47 1.67 12.26
N ASN A 19 -16.73 0.38 12.57
CA ASN A 19 -15.77 -0.56 13.15
C ASN A 19 -15.74 -1.90 12.40
N THR A 20 -16.16 -1.95 11.14
CA THR A 20 -15.98 -3.13 10.30
C THR A 20 -14.49 -3.37 10.02
N LEU A 21 -14.12 -4.56 9.52
CA LEU A 21 -12.74 -4.82 9.12
C LEU A 21 -12.24 -3.83 8.04
N LYS A 22 -13.14 -3.37 7.16
CA LYS A 22 -12.82 -2.36 6.13
C LYS A 22 -12.53 -1.00 6.74
N ASP A 23 -13.30 -0.60 7.75
CA ASP A 23 -13.11 0.66 8.47
C ASP A 23 -11.77 0.66 9.23
N GLN A 24 -11.45 -0.47 9.87
CA GLN A 24 -10.17 -0.67 10.53
C GLN A 24 -9.00 -0.66 9.55
N ALA A 25 -9.15 -1.27 8.37
CA ALA A 25 -8.16 -1.20 7.30
C ALA A 25 -7.96 0.23 6.80
N LEU A 26 -9.04 0.99 6.61
CA LEU A 26 -8.99 2.39 6.19
C LEU A 26 -8.29 3.25 7.24
N LEU A 27 -8.64 3.10 8.51
CA LEU A 27 -7.99 3.79 9.64
C LEU A 27 -6.49 3.49 9.72
N ALA A 28 -6.11 2.21 9.63
CA ALA A 28 -4.72 1.78 9.67
C ALA A 28 -3.92 2.35 8.50
N SER A 29 -4.51 2.33 7.29
CA SER A 29 -3.87 2.93 6.12
C SER A 29 -3.63 4.43 6.28
N GLY A 30 -4.58 5.16 6.86
CA GLY A 30 -4.48 6.62 7.04
C GLY A 30 -3.38 7.04 8.00
N ARG A 31 -3.02 6.18 8.97
CA ARG A 31 -1.96 6.45 9.94
C ARG A 31 -0.56 6.54 9.35
N ASN A 32 -0.30 5.91 8.20
CA ASN A 32 0.99 6.08 7.55
C ASN A 32 1.24 7.57 7.27
N PHE A 33 2.36 8.08 7.81
CA PHE A 33 2.84 9.45 7.68
C PHE A 33 2.09 10.50 8.52
N ILE A 34 1.43 10.12 9.61
CA ILE A 34 0.85 11.08 10.58
C ILE A 34 1.89 11.48 11.63
N GLY A 35 2.07 12.78 11.84
CA GLY A 35 2.69 13.39 13.03
C GLY A 35 4.08 12.85 13.39
N GLY A 36 4.14 11.80 14.23
CA GLY A 36 5.37 11.21 14.77
C GLY A 36 6.18 10.34 13.81
N ASP A 37 5.61 9.90 12.69
CA ASP A 37 6.33 9.06 11.70
C ASP A 37 7.30 9.86 10.81
N LEU A 38 7.16 11.20 10.77
CA LEU A 38 7.96 12.11 9.92
C LEU A 38 8.91 13.01 10.72
N TYR A 39 8.74 13.08 12.04
CA TYR A 39 9.52 13.92 12.94
C TYR A 39 10.01 13.07 14.12
N ASP A 40 11.16 12.40 13.97
CA ASP A 40 11.81 11.77 15.13
C ASP A 40 12.43 12.87 16.01
N TYR A 41 11.63 13.31 16.98
CA TYR A 41 12.12 13.98 18.18
C TYR A 41 11.77 13.12 19.39
N LYS A 42 12.26 11.87 19.43
CA LYS A 42 12.27 10.92 20.56
C LYS A 42 11.29 11.26 21.70
N VAL A 43 10.11 10.62 21.70
CA VAL A 43 9.23 10.52 22.88
C VAL A 43 8.78 11.88 23.44
N LEU A 44 7.69 12.47 22.94
CA LEU A 44 7.00 13.52 23.70
C LEU A 44 5.49 13.26 23.71
N SER A 45 5.09 12.53 24.76
CA SER A 45 3.78 12.56 25.43
C SER A 45 2.57 12.44 24.50
N GLN A 46 1.97 11.26 24.33
CA GLN A 46 0.95 10.77 25.26
C GLN A 46 0.68 9.27 25.00
N ASN A 47 0.67 8.48 26.07
CA ASN A 47 0.05 7.15 26.06
C ASN A 47 -1.46 7.33 26.00
N VAL A 48 -2.05 7.17 24.81
CA VAL A 48 -3.50 6.97 24.68
C VAL A 48 -3.70 5.50 24.30
N PRO A 49 -4.27 4.65 25.18
CA PRO A 49 -4.52 3.26 24.87
C PRO A 49 -5.69 3.18 23.89
N LEU A 50 -5.38 3.08 22.60
CA LEU A 50 -6.36 2.86 21.56
C LEU A 50 -5.99 1.56 20.83
N ALA A 51 -6.93 0.60 20.80
CA ALA A 51 -6.78 -0.71 20.19
C ALA A 51 -7.17 -0.66 18.71
N TYR A 52 -6.31 -1.13 17.80
CA TYR A 52 -6.53 -1.12 16.33
C TYR A 52 -5.96 -2.35 15.64
N CYS A 53 -6.32 -2.58 14.36
CA CYS A 53 -5.74 -3.64 13.54
C CYS A 53 -4.62 -3.12 12.60
N GLY A 54 -3.44 -3.74 12.59
CA GLY A 54 -2.39 -3.60 11.57
C GLY A 54 -1.05 -3.02 12.04
N ILE A 55 0.04 -3.74 11.74
CA ILE A 55 1.42 -3.22 11.70
C ILE A 55 1.98 -3.43 10.28
N CYS A 56 2.59 -2.39 9.71
CA CYS A 56 3.42 -2.49 8.51
C CYS A 56 4.90 -2.47 8.89
N LYS A 57 5.62 -3.58 8.67
CA LYS A 57 7.08 -3.56 8.53
C LYS A 57 7.46 -3.05 7.14
N LEU A 58 7.07 -1.82 6.78
CA LEU A 58 7.49 -1.21 5.51
C LEU A 58 8.84 -0.49 5.62
N TYR A 59 9.42 -0.38 6.82
CA TYR A 59 10.83 -0.08 7.17
C TYR A 59 10.99 -0.38 8.67
N PRO A 60 12.20 -0.64 9.23
CA PRO A 60 12.39 -0.87 10.68
C PRO A 60 11.97 0.29 11.60
N GLN A 61 11.54 1.44 11.06
CA GLN A 61 11.23 2.66 11.81
C GLN A 61 9.73 2.87 12.11
N ILE A 62 8.82 2.09 11.51
CA ILE A 62 7.37 2.27 11.72
C ILE A 62 6.85 1.10 12.58
N ILE A 63 7.20 1.13 13.87
CA ILE A 63 6.64 0.21 14.87
C ILE A 63 5.81 1.04 15.85
N SER A 64 4.53 1.26 15.52
CA SER A 64 3.56 1.67 16.53
C SER A 64 3.24 0.45 17.39
N LYS A 65 3.63 0.48 18.67
CA LYS A 65 3.41 -0.59 19.68
C LYS A 65 1.94 -0.78 20.10
N THR A 66 0.98 -0.17 19.40
CA THR A 66 -0.43 -0.06 19.83
C THR A 66 -1.44 -0.71 18.88
N SER A 67 -1.02 -1.63 18.00
CA SER A 67 -1.91 -2.28 17.02
C SER A 67 -1.81 -3.81 17.06
N TYR A 68 -2.95 -4.49 17.01
CA TYR A 68 -3.10 -5.94 16.92
C TYR A 68 -3.11 -6.41 15.46
N THR A 69 -2.70 -7.64 15.18
CA THR A 69 -2.89 -8.26 13.86
C THR A 69 -4.26 -8.90 13.73
N ARG A 70 -4.72 -9.10 12.50
CA ARG A 70 -5.97 -9.81 12.20
C ARG A 70 -5.94 -11.22 12.82
N GLU A 71 -4.79 -11.87 12.74
CA GLU A 71 -4.51 -13.20 13.29
C GLU A 71 -4.58 -13.20 14.83
N GLU A 72 -4.01 -12.20 15.51
CA GLU A 72 -4.12 -12.02 16.96
C GLU A 72 -5.57 -11.82 17.41
N LEU A 73 -6.39 -11.14 16.60
CA LEU A 73 -7.82 -10.96 16.85
C LEU A 73 -8.65 -12.21 16.49
N GLY A 74 -8.07 -13.20 15.81
CA GLY A 74 -8.78 -14.38 15.31
C GLY A 74 -9.83 -14.05 14.25
N ILE A 75 -9.64 -12.95 13.52
CA ILE A 75 -10.56 -12.48 12.47
C ILE A 75 -10.14 -13.14 11.15
N PRO A 76 -11.03 -13.73 10.35
CA PRO A 76 -10.66 -14.29 9.06
C PRO A 76 -10.29 -13.20 8.05
N LYS A 77 -9.56 -13.59 7.01
CA LYS A 77 -9.22 -12.72 5.87
C LYS A 77 -10.52 -12.22 5.22
N TRP A 78 -10.54 -10.97 4.77
CA TRP A 78 -11.69 -10.44 4.02
C TRP A 78 -11.96 -11.30 2.78
N GLN A 79 -13.22 -11.61 2.50
CA GLN A 79 -13.67 -12.30 1.30
C GLN A 79 -14.86 -11.52 0.72
N GLY A 80 -14.81 -11.25 -0.58
CA GLY A 80 -15.86 -10.55 -1.34
C GLY A 80 -15.71 -10.85 -2.82
N THR A 81 -16.69 -10.45 -3.63
CA THR A 81 -16.61 -10.67 -5.08
C THR A 81 -15.52 -9.79 -5.71
N PRO A 82 -15.00 -10.13 -6.91
CA PRO A 82 -14.08 -9.25 -7.64
C PRO A 82 -14.63 -7.83 -7.84
N GLU A 83 -15.93 -7.69 -8.08
CA GLU A 83 -16.64 -6.43 -8.27
C GLU A 83 -16.68 -5.62 -6.97
N GLU A 84 -17.04 -6.25 -5.85
CA GLU A 84 -17.04 -5.61 -4.54
C GLU A 84 -15.64 -5.18 -4.12
N ASN A 85 -14.64 -6.02 -4.36
CA ASN A 85 -13.25 -5.75 -4.00
C ASN A 85 -12.67 -4.61 -4.84
N SER A 86 -12.96 -4.57 -6.14
CA SER A 86 -12.51 -3.49 -7.02
C SER A 86 -13.20 -2.16 -6.70
N LEU A 87 -14.49 -2.17 -6.37
CA LEU A 87 -15.18 -0.96 -5.90
C LEU A 87 -14.63 -0.47 -4.56
N MET A 88 -14.37 -1.38 -3.62
CA MET A 88 -13.79 -1.06 -2.31
C MET A 88 -12.40 -0.43 -2.45
N VAL A 89 -11.51 -1.07 -3.21
CA VAL A 89 -10.15 -0.54 -3.41
C VAL A 89 -10.19 0.79 -4.16
N ALA A 90 -11.09 0.95 -5.14
CA ALA A 90 -11.26 2.21 -5.84
C ALA A 90 -11.75 3.33 -4.90
N ALA A 91 -12.72 3.04 -4.04
CA ALA A 91 -13.22 3.99 -3.05
C ALA A 91 -12.10 4.46 -2.10
N VAL A 92 -11.23 3.55 -1.64
CA VAL A 92 -10.06 3.90 -0.79
C VAL A 92 -9.06 4.76 -1.54
N LEU A 93 -8.75 4.43 -2.80
CA LEU A 93 -7.83 5.22 -3.63
C LEU A 93 -8.38 6.61 -3.93
N HIS A 94 -9.68 6.73 -4.23
CA HIS A 94 -10.36 8.02 -4.42
C HIS A 94 -10.41 8.84 -3.13
N PHE A 95 -10.68 8.20 -1.98
CA PHE A 95 -10.63 8.84 -0.68
C PHE A 95 -9.28 9.52 -0.41
N TYR A 96 -8.18 8.90 -0.85
CA TYR A 96 -6.83 9.46 -0.72
C TYR A 96 -6.39 10.34 -1.90
N GLY A 97 -7.30 10.73 -2.78
CA GLY A 97 -7.05 11.74 -3.80
C GLY A 97 -6.61 11.20 -5.16
N SER A 98 -6.72 9.89 -5.40
CA SER A 98 -6.57 9.39 -6.76
C SER A 98 -7.75 9.77 -7.64
N THR A 99 -7.49 10.19 -8.88
CA THR A 99 -8.55 10.59 -9.83
C THR A 99 -9.01 9.44 -10.72
N ARG A 100 -8.21 8.37 -10.84
CA ARG A 100 -8.50 7.20 -11.68
C ARG A 100 -7.87 5.96 -11.07
N VAL A 101 -8.54 4.83 -11.22
CA VAL A 101 -8.08 3.52 -10.74
C VAL A 101 -8.27 2.50 -11.86
N GLY A 102 -7.25 1.69 -12.11
CA GLY A 102 -7.29 0.60 -13.08
C GLY A 102 -6.86 -0.72 -12.45
N TYR A 103 -7.35 -1.82 -13.01
CA TYR A 103 -7.05 -3.18 -12.57
C TYR A 103 -6.55 -3.98 -13.75
N VAL A 104 -5.29 -4.41 -13.70
CA VAL A 104 -4.62 -5.09 -14.80
C VAL A 104 -4.30 -6.53 -14.38
N PRO A 105 -4.88 -7.55 -15.02
CA PRO A 105 -4.49 -8.94 -14.80
C PRO A 105 -3.01 -9.18 -15.16
N ILE A 106 -2.29 -9.90 -14.32
CA ILE A 106 -0.91 -10.32 -14.56
C ILE A 106 -0.93 -11.64 -15.32
N THR A 107 -0.57 -11.55 -16.59
CA THR A 107 -0.53 -12.63 -17.58
C THR A 107 0.86 -12.65 -18.21
N GLU A 108 1.16 -13.67 -19.02
CA GLU A 108 2.41 -13.72 -19.77
C GLU A 108 2.61 -12.50 -20.71
N ASN A 109 1.53 -11.84 -21.13
CA ASN A 109 1.64 -10.63 -21.94
C ASN A 109 1.86 -9.37 -21.09
N SER A 110 1.12 -9.17 -20.00
CA SER A 110 1.34 -7.99 -19.15
C SER A 110 2.66 -8.05 -18.38
N LYS A 111 3.21 -9.25 -18.11
CA LYS A 111 4.57 -9.41 -17.58
C LYS A 111 5.66 -8.76 -18.46
N LYS A 112 5.45 -8.67 -19.77
CA LYS A 112 6.39 -8.04 -20.72
C LYS A 112 6.53 -6.52 -20.53
N VAL A 113 5.61 -5.90 -19.79
CA VAL A 113 5.64 -4.46 -19.49
C VAL A 113 6.64 -4.15 -18.37
N TRP A 114 7.06 -5.13 -17.58
CA TRP A 114 8.15 -4.92 -16.61
C TRP A 114 9.48 -4.65 -17.31
N LEU A 115 10.19 -3.65 -16.83
CA LEU A 115 11.60 -3.44 -17.14
C LEU A 115 12.38 -4.48 -16.34
N ASN A 116 12.84 -5.52 -17.02
CA ASN A 116 13.49 -6.66 -16.39
C ASN A 116 14.65 -7.20 -17.26
N PRO A 117 15.92 -7.01 -16.86
CA PRO A 117 16.34 -6.20 -15.71
C PRO A 117 15.98 -4.71 -15.91
N ASP A 118 15.83 -3.98 -14.81
CA ASP A 118 15.69 -2.52 -14.88
C ASP A 118 17.05 -1.79 -14.97
N LEU A 119 17.03 -0.46 -14.93
CA LEU A 119 18.24 0.38 -15.02
C LEU A 119 19.26 0.18 -13.88
N GLN A 120 18.86 -0.44 -12.77
CA GLN A 120 19.74 -0.77 -11.64
C GLN A 120 20.14 -2.25 -11.66
N ASN A 121 19.87 -2.97 -12.75
CA ASN A 121 20.06 -4.41 -12.88
C ASN A 121 19.25 -5.21 -11.85
N ARG A 122 18.06 -4.73 -11.48
CA ARG A 122 17.12 -5.42 -10.61
C ARG A 122 16.19 -6.30 -11.43
N THR A 123 15.90 -7.51 -10.94
CA THR A 123 15.05 -8.48 -11.63
C THR A 123 13.78 -8.81 -10.87
N VAL A 124 12.70 -9.07 -11.61
CA VAL A 124 11.44 -9.57 -11.07
C VAL A 124 11.06 -10.88 -11.71
N SER A 125 10.67 -11.86 -10.92
CA SER A 125 10.18 -13.15 -11.38
C SER A 125 8.95 -13.58 -10.60
N TRP A 126 8.26 -14.60 -11.11
CA TRP A 126 7.11 -15.21 -10.46
C TRP A 126 7.43 -16.67 -10.14
N GLY A 127 6.96 -17.16 -8.99
CA GLY A 127 7.23 -18.51 -8.54
C GLY A 127 6.18 -19.05 -7.57
N ASP A 128 6.31 -20.33 -7.26
CA ASP A 128 5.52 -21.01 -6.24
C ASP A 128 6.08 -20.69 -4.84
N VAL A 129 5.80 -19.47 -4.38
CA VAL A 129 6.21 -18.94 -3.07
C VAL A 129 5.00 -18.35 -2.37
N GLU A 130 4.92 -18.52 -1.06
CA GLU A 130 3.74 -18.07 -0.29
C GLU A 130 3.73 -16.55 -0.06
N THR A 131 4.90 -15.94 0.07
CA THR A 131 5.08 -14.49 0.26
C THR A 131 6.19 -13.97 -0.68
N PRO A 132 6.19 -12.67 -1.01
CA PRO A 132 7.25 -12.08 -1.82
C PRO A 132 8.63 -12.28 -1.18
N ILE A 133 9.60 -12.75 -1.97
CA ILE A 133 10.99 -12.93 -1.54
C ILE A 133 11.84 -11.86 -2.22
N ALA A 134 12.35 -10.93 -1.43
CA ALA A 134 13.21 -9.84 -1.88
C ALA A 134 14.62 -10.00 -1.30
N ASN A 135 15.64 -9.60 -2.07
CA ASN A 135 16.94 -9.28 -1.50
C ASN A 135 17.12 -7.77 -1.32
N ASP A 136 18.14 -7.36 -0.56
CA ASP A 136 18.38 -5.96 -0.22
C ASP A 136 18.53 -5.02 -1.43
N GLY A 137 18.84 -5.56 -2.60
CA GLY A 137 18.98 -4.78 -3.82
C GLY A 137 17.67 -4.29 -4.39
N ILE A 138 16.53 -4.92 -4.10
CA ILE A 138 15.25 -4.50 -4.71
C ILE A 138 14.82 -3.09 -4.25
N LEU A 139 15.12 -2.73 -3.00
CA LEU A 139 14.75 -1.46 -2.37
C LEU A 139 15.89 -0.43 -2.36
N ALA A 140 17.08 -0.82 -2.81
CA ALA A 140 18.25 0.04 -2.88
C ALA A 140 18.62 0.34 -4.33
N TRP A 141 19.38 1.41 -4.56
CA TRP A 141 19.86 1.79 -5.89
C TRP A 141 21.06 0.92 -6.31
N LYS A 142 20.87 -0.41 -6.27
CA LYS A 142 21.88 -1.45 -6.56
C LYS A 142 21.21 -2.70 -7.16
N PRO A 143 21.96 -3.63 -7.76
CA PRO A 143 21.39 -4.87 -8.30
C PRO A 143 20.67 -5.68 -7.22
N GLY A 144 19.54 -6.28 -7.59
CA GLY A 144 18.68 -7.02 -6.68
C GLY A 144 17.65 -7.89 -7.38
N SER A 145 16.88 -8.65 -6.62
CA SER A 145 15.83 -9.52 -7.16
C SER A 145 14.61 -9.57 -6.26
N LEU A 146 13.46 -9.78 -6.90
CA LEU A 146 12.17 -10.01 -6.27
C LEU A 146 11.47 -11.20 -6.92
N VAL A 147 11.12 -12.20 -6.12
CA VAL A 147 10.24 -13.30 -6.53
C VAL A 147 8.85 -13.04 -5.97
N LEU A 148 7.89 -12.85 -6.87
CA LEU A 148 6.47 -12.69 -6.55
C LEU A 148 5.76 -14.05 -6.52
N PRO A 149 4.85 -14.28 -5.56
CA PRO A 149 3.91 -15.40 -5.62
C PRO A 149 3.11 -15.42 -6.92
N ASN A 150 2.84 -16.60 -7.49
CA ASN A 150 1.93 -16.74 -8.64
C ASN A 150 0.51 -16.21 -8.34
N LYS A 151 0.09 -16.19 -7.06
CA LYS A 151 -1.18 -15.59 -6.62
C LYS A 151 -1.21 -14.05 -6.67
N CYS A 152 -0.07 -13.38 -6.86
CA CYS A 152 -0.01 -11.94 -7.13
C CYS A 152 -0.37 -11.68 -8.61
N ASN A 153 -1.66 -11.80 -8.91
CA ASN A 153 -2.19 -11.89 -10.27
C ASN A 153 -2.84 -10.60 -10.78
N THR A 154 -2.82 -9.52 -10.00
CA THR A 154 -3.45 -8.25 -10.37
C THR A 154 -2.53 -7.08 -10.01
N ALA A 155 -2.24 -6.22 -10.99
CA ALA A 155 -1.67 -4.90 -10.75
C ALA A 155 -2.79 -3.88 -10.60
N ILE A 156 -2.71 -3.07 -9.56
CA ILE A 156 -3.63 -1.96 -9.31
C ILE A 156 -2.90 -0.69 -9.73
N THR A 157 -3.47 0.06 -10.66
CA THR A 157 -2.96 1.35 -11.12
C THR A 157 -3.81 2.47 -10.56
N PHE A 158 -3.18 3.60 -10.27
CA PHE A 158 -3.89 4.77 -9.79
C PHE A 158 -3.20 6.05 -10.28
N THR A 159 -3.98 7.12 -10.44
CA THR A 159 -3.48 8.40 -10.95
C THR A 159 -3.47 9.45 -9.87
N ILE A 160 -2.35 10.16 -9.72
CA ILE A 160 -2.23 11.39 -8.93
C ILE A 160 -2.06 12.57 -9.89
N PRO A 161 -2.96 13.56 -9.88
CA PRO A 161 -2.84 14.72 -10.75
C PRO A 161 -1.67 15.60 -10.29
N GLN A 162 -0.82 15.99 -11.24
CA GLN A 162 0.16 17.05 -11.01
C GLN A 162 -0.54 18.42 -10.97
N SER A 163 0.01 19.35 -10.20
CA SER A 163 -0.47 20.73 -10.18
C SER A 163 -0.29 21.41 -11.54
N ALA A 164 -1.22 22.32 -11.89
CA ALA A 164 -1.12 23.15 -13.09
C ALA A 164 0.17 24.01 -13.13
N LEU A 165 0.83 24.20 -11.98
CA LEU A 165 2.14 24.82 -11.87
C LEU A 165 3.23 24.09 -12.67
N CYS A 166 3.03 22.82 -13.03
CA CYS A 166 3.93 22.11 -13.95
C CYS A 166 4.12 22.84 -15.29
N LYS A 167 3.22 23.76 -15.69
CA LYS A 167 3.39 24.62 -16.87
C LYS A 167 4.70 25.41 -16.88
N TYR A 168 5.27 25.72 -15.70
CA TYR A 168 6.57 26.36 -15.55
C TYR A 168 7.73 25.36 -15.68
N ARG A 169 7.73 24.57 -16.77
CA ARG A 169 8.65 23.47 -17.08
C ARG A 169 10.11 23.84 -16.79
N ASN A 170 10.90 22.89 -16.26
CA ASN A 170 12.32 23.05 -15.95
C ASN A 170 12.69 24.23 -15.01
N LYS A 171 11.71 24.84 -14.35
CA LYS A 171 11.91 25.80 -13.27
C LYS A 171 11.58 25.15 -11.94
N ALA A 172 12.11 25.72 -10.85
CA ALA A 172 11.90 25.21 -9.50
C ALA A 172 10.41 24.98 -9.21
N LEU A 173 9.54 25.93 -9.58
CA LEU A 173 8.09 25.82 -9.36
C LEU A 173 7.44 24.65 -10.11
N GLY A 174 7.86 24.39 -11.35
CA GLY A 174 7.39 23.24 -12.12
C GLY A 174 7.90 21.91 -11.54
N ARG A 175 9.15 21.87 -11.06
CA ARG A 175 9.73 20.68 -10.43
C ARG A 175 9.15 20.38 -9.06
N SER A 176 8.84 21.41 -8.26
CA SER A 176 8.12 21.24 -6.99
C SER A 176 6.75 20.59 -7.18
N ALA A 177 6.02 20.96 -8.25
CA ALA A 177 4.72 20.38 -8.56
C ALA A 177 4.80 18.89 -8.95
N GLU A 178 5.83 18.49 -9.68
CA GLU A 178 6.11 17.09 -10.00
C GLU A 178 6.54 16.30 -8.76
N TYR A 179 7.52 16.78 -8.00
CA TYR A 179 8.02 16.09 -6.80
C TYR A 179 6.93 15.91 -5.75
N LYS A 180 6.03 16.89 -5.60
CA LYS A 180 4.83 16.73 -4.77
C LYS A 180 4.00 15.52 -5.22
N ALA A 181 3.71 15.39 -6.52
CA ALA A 181 2.88 14.30 -7.02
C ALA A 181 3.54 12.93 -6.84
N TYR A 182 4.88 12.83 -7.01
CA TYR A 182 5.61 11.61 -6.70
C TYR A 182 5.58 11.27 -5.21
N ALA A 183 5.74 12.25 -4.32
CA ALA A 183 5.60 12.06 -2.88
C ALA A 183 4.20 11.56 -2.51
N ASP A 184 3.16 12.20 -3.04
CA ASP A 184 1.77 11.78 -2.84
C ASP A 184 1.53 10.35 -3.36
N ALA A 185 2.08 9.98 -4.53
CA ALA A 185 1.95 8.65 -5.08
C ALA A 185 2.66 7.58 -4.22
N THR A 186 3.85 7.88 -3.70
CA THR A 186 4.55 7.00 -2.75
C THR A 186 3.77 6.83 -1.45
N ILE A 187 3.23 7.93 -0.91
CA ILE A 187 2.37 7.90 0.29
C ILE A 187 1.15 7.02 0.03
N LEU A 188 0.42 7.27 -1.05
CA LEU A 188 -0.78 6.49 -1.39
C LEU A 188 -0.46 5.01 -1.63
N SER A 189 0.64 4.69 -2.31
CA SER A 189 1.08 3.31 -2.50
C SER A 189 1.33 2.60 -1.16
N SER A 190 1.96 3.27 -0.20
CA SER A 190 2.17 2.72 1.15
C SER A 190 0.84 2.51 1.88
N ARG A 191 -0.05 3.51 1.85
CA ARG A 191 -1.40 3.42 2.46
C ARG A 191 -2.20 2.25 1.89
N LEU A 192 -2.20 2.07 0.57
CA LEU A 192 -2.88 0.95 -0.08
C LEU A 192 -2.30 -0.39 0.37
N GLN A 193 -0.97 -0.52 0.44
CA GLN A 193 -0.33 -1.76 0.91
C GLN A 193 -0.73 -2.08 2.36
N THR A 194 -0.80 -1.08 3.24
CA THR A 194 -1.32 -1.24 4.60
C THR A 194 -2.78 -1.66 4.61
N PHE A 195 -3.63 -1.00 3.82
CA PHE A 195 -5.04 -1.33 3.70
C PHE A 195 -5.24 -2.81 3.33
N LEU A 196 -4.56 -3.27 2.27
CA LEU A 196 -4.61 -4.66 1.80
C LEU A 196 -4.11 -5.64 2.87
N ARG A 197 -3.02 -5.29 3.57
CA ARG A 197 -2.46 -6.12 4.64
C ARG A 197 -3.43 -6.30 5.80
N VAL A 198 -4.13 -5.25 6.24
CA VAL A 198 -5.15 -5.37 7.31
C VAL A 198 -6.30 -6.29 6.87
N LEU A 199 -6.68 -6.24 5.58
CA LEU A 199 -7.66 -7.17 5.02
C LEU A 199 -7.16 -8.62 4.89
N GLY A 200 -5.85 -8.87 5.07
CA GLY A 200 -5.22 -10.20 4.94
C GLY A 200 -4.68 -10.49 3.54
N TYR A 201 -4.34 -9.47 2.76
CA TYR A 201 -3.72 -9.59 1.44
C TYR A 201 -2.33 -8.94 1.43
N GLU A 202 -1.40 -9.51 0.67
CA GLU A 202 -0.12 -8.85 0.42
C GLU A 202 -0.27 -7.86 -0.73
N GLY A 203 0.29 -6.66 -0.55
CA GLY A 203 0.43 -5.65 -1.60
C GLY A 203 1.91 -5.38 -1.83
N VAL A 204 2.33 -5.33 -3.10
CA VAL A 204 3.72 -5.02 -3.47
C VAL A 204 3.77 -3.71 -4.24
N GLY A 205 4.57 -2.77 -3.77
CA GLY A 205 4.74 -1.46 -4.42
C GLY A 205 5.43 -1.52 -5.78
N ALA A 206 5.18 -0.50 -6.62
CA ALA A 206 5.62 -0.43 -8.02
C ALA A 206 7.15 -0.25 -8.24
N GLY A 207 7.96 -0.10 -7.17
CA GLY A 207 9.39 0.21 -7.26
C GLY A 207 10.29 -0.88 -7.87
N CYS A 208 9.72 -2.05 -8.19
CA CYS A 208 10.42 -3.26 -8.62
C CYS A 208 10.33 -3.43 -10.14
N GLY A 209 10.85 -2.48 -10.93
CA GLY A 209 10.86 -2.58 -12.41
C GLY A 209 9.48 -2.49 -13.10
N ALA A 210 8.39 -2.30 -12.36
CA ALA A 210 7.06 -2.14 -12.96
C ALA A 210 7.01 -0.83 -13.76
N ASN A 211 6.80 -0.91 -15.07
CA ASN A 211 6.69 0.29 -15.91
C ASN A 211 5.32 0.96 -15.69
N ASN A 212 5.33 2.04 -14.92
CA ASN A 212 4.12 2.78 -14.55
C ASN A 212 3.33 3.29 -15.77
N VAL A 213 4.00 3.69 -16.86
CA VAL A 213 3.32 4.16 -18.08
C VAL A 213 2.59 3.00 -18.77
N GLY A 214 3.28 1.87 -18.97
CA GLY A 214 2.69 0.70 -19.62
C GLY A 214 1.52 0.13 -18.83
N PHE A 215 1.65 0.03 -17.50
CA PHE A 215 0.54 -0.38 -16.65
C PHE A 215 -0.60 0.66 -16.64
N GLY A 216 -0.28 1.96 -16.69
CA GLY A 216 -1.29 3.01 -16.81
C GLY A 216 -2.14 2.85 -18.06
N VAL A 217 -1.53 2.55 -19.21
CA VAL A 217 -2.26 2.30 -20.47
C VAL A 217 -3.12 1.04 -20.38
N LEU A 218 -2.58 -0.05 -19.82
CA LEU A 218 -3.35 -1.29 -19.65
C LEU A 218 -4.51 -1.13 -18.65
N GLY A 219 -4.40 -0.19 -17.71
CA GLY A 219 -5.39 0.06 -16.66
C GLY A 219 -6.60 0.91 -17.10
N GLY A 220 -6.51 1.64 -18.23
CA GLY A 220 -7.57 2.51 -18.75
C GLY A 220 -7.54 3.96 -18.26
#